data_AF-A0A355SCW5-F1
#
_entry.id   AF-A0A355SCW5-F1
#
_cell.length_a   1.000
_cell.length_b   1.000
_cell.length_c   1.000
_cell.angle_alpha   90.00
_cell.angle_beta   90.00
_cell.angle_gamma   90.00
#
_symmetry.space_group_name_H-M   'P 1'
#
loop_
_entity.id
_entity.type
_entity.pdbx_description
1 polymer ?
#
loop_
_entity_poly.entity_id
_entity_poly.type
_entity_poly.pdbx_seq_one_letter_code
_entity_poly.pdbx_strand_id
1 'polypeptide(L)'
;RILAIDFAVSGYICGCLFAMLLHAPKNVWTIYLSYLLSGILIMLTNKLFHFRTSGHTCGVAGPFALLIYFGHPFGFYGIPVLVLVFLSSLQMKRHTVLQLICGAAIPIAALGIVIMISSLIN
;
A
#
# COMPACT_ATOMS: atom_id res chain seq x y z
N ARG A 1 -2.10 -9.05 -14.83
CA ARG A 1 -2.01 -8.55 -13.43
C ARG A 1 -0.57 -8.49 -12.93
N ILE A 2 0.28 -9.47 -13.26
CA ILE A 2 1.70 -9.50 -12.85
C ILE A 2 2.45 -8.22 -13.31
N LEU A 3 2.34 -7.86 -14.59
CA LEU A 3 2.97 -6.65 -15.16
C LEU A 3 2.63 -5.34 -14.45
N ALA A 4 1.41 -5.17 -13.94
CA ALA A 4 1.00 -3.92 -13.27
C ALA A 4 1.67 -3.76 -11.89
N ILE A 5 1.90 -4.88 -11.20
CA ILE A 5 2.62 -4.88 -9.92
C ILE A 5 4.10 -4.64 -10.17
N ASP A 6 4.67 -5.26 -11.20
CA ASP A 6 6.08 -5.04 -11.58
C ASP A 6 6.35 -3.58 -11.97
N PHE A 7 5.42 -2.95 -12.70
CA PHE A 7 5.50 -1.53 -13.04
C PHE A 7 5.34 -0.61 -11.81
N ALA A 8 4.47 -0.98 -10.87
CA ALA A 8 4.32 -0.23 -9.62
C ALA A 8 5.59 -0.31 -8.76
N VAL A 9 6.14 -1.51 -8.58
CA VAL A 9 7.37 -1.72 -7.79
C VAL A 9 8.56 -0.99 -8.43
N SER A 10 8.74 -1.10 -9.75
CA SER A 10 9.80 -0.36 -10.45
C SER A 10 9.60 1.16 -10.35
N GLY A 11 8.37 1.65 -10.46
CA GLY A 11 8.03 3.06 -10.24
C GLY A 11 8.40 3.54 -8.83
N TYR A 12 8.13 2.76 -7.79
CA TYR A 12 8.51 3.12 -6.42
C TYR A 12 10.02 3.04 -6.18
N ILE A 13 10.74 2.12 -6.82
CA ILE A 13 12.21 2.08 -6.79
C ILE A 13 12.79 3.35 -7.43
N CYS A 14 12.29 3.75 -8.60
CA CYS A 14 12.66 5.02 -9.23
C CYS A 14 12.29 6.22 -8.33
N GLY A 15 11.12 6.20 -7.68
CA GLY A 15 10.70 7.23 -6.73
C GLY A 15 11.67 7.39 -5.54
N CYS A 16 12.12 6.27 -4.97
CA CYS A 16 13.15 6.27 -3.93
C CYS A 16 14.49 6.84 -4.44
N LEU A 17 14.93 6.46 -5.65
CA LEU A 17 16.14 7.00 -6.27
C LEU A 17 16.04 8.53 -6.48
N PHE A 18 14.90 9.02 -6.96
CA PHE A 18 14.66 10.47 -7.09
C PHE A 18 14.62 11.17 -5.72
N ALA A 19 14.02 10.55 -4.71
CA ALA A 19 14.00 11.08 -3.34
C ALA A 19 15.41 11.16 -2.73
N MET A 20 16.31 10.23 -3.06
CA MET A 20 17.74 10.32 -2.71
C MET A 20 18.41 11.50 -3.42
N LEU A 21 18.23 11.62 -4.74
CA LEU A 21 18.89 12.65 -5.55
C LEU A 21 18.47 14.07 -5.15
N LEU A 22 17.20 14.25 -4.77
CA LEU A 22 16.62 15.56 -4.42
C LEU A 22 16.70 15.90 -2.92
N HIS A 23 17.39 15.09 -2.10
CA HIS A 23 17.45 15.26 -0.64
C HIS A 23 16.06 15.47 -0.01
N ALA A 24 15.11 14.60 -0.38
CA ALA A 24 13.72 14.76 0.03
C ALA A 24 13.54 14.65 1.56
N PRO A 25 12.57 15.39 2.15
CA PRO A 25 12.31 15.35 3.58
C PRO A 25 11.81 13.96 4.02
N LYS A 26 12.01 13.64 5.30
CA LYS A 26 11.67 12.32 5.91
C LYS A 26 10.24 11.86 5.58
N ASN A 27 9.28 12.79 5.53
CA ASN A 27 7.88 12.49 5.21
C ASN A 27 7.69 11.88 3.81
N VAL A 28 8.44 12.36 2.83
CA VAL A 28 8.38 11.86 1.44
C VAL A 28 9.01 10.46 1.35
N TRP A 29 10.08 10.23 2.11
CA TRP A 29 10.67 8.91 2.27
C TRP A 29 9.71 7.89 2.88
N THR A 30 8.99 8.26 3.94
CA THR A 30 7.97 7.41 4.57
C THR A 30 6.89 7.00 3.57
N ILE A 31 6.47 7.91 2.68
CA ILE A 31 5.51 7.61 1.61
C ILE A 31 6.11 6.59 0.63
N TYR A 32 7.26 6.90 0.02
CA TYR A 32 7.83 6.01 -1.00
C TYR A 32 8.19 4.62 -0.45
N LEU A 33 8.77 4.54 0.76
CA LEU A 33 9.11 3.27 1.40
C LEU A 33 7.87 2.44 1.76
N SER A 34 6.83 3.06 2.33
CA SER A 34 5.61 2.34 2.71
C SER A 34 4.89 1.77 1.49
N TYR A 35 4.85 2.51 0.38
CA TYR A 35 4.29 2.03 -0.88
C TYR A 35 5.16 0.98 -1.57
N LEU A 36 6.49 1.15 -1.58
CA LEU A 36 7.43 0.17 -2.12
C LEU A 36 7.27 -1.16 -1.37
N LEU A 37 7.24 -1.11 -0.04
CA LEU A 37 7.10 -2.28 0.81
C LEU A 37 5.73 -2.95 0.63
N SER A 38 4.66 -2.17 0.48
CA SER A 38 3.32 -2.68 0.15
C SER A 38 3.30 -3.40 -1.20
N GLY A 39 3.93 -2.82 -2.22
CA GLY A 39 4.06 -3.41 -3.56
C GLY A 39 4.83 -4.73 -3.54
N ILE A 40 5.98 -4.76 -2.85
CA ILE A 40 6.78 -5.97 -2.65
C ILE A 40 5.98 -7.03 -1.89
N LEU A 41 5.29 -6.68 -0.81
CA LEU A 41 4.47 -7.62 -0.02
C LEU A 41 3.36 -8.22 -0.87
N ILE A 42 2.65 -7.44 -1.69
CA ILE A 42 1.63 -7.97 -2.61
C ILE A 42 2.26 -8.90 -3.65
N MET A 43 3.38 -8.50 -4.24
CA MET A 43 4.10 -9.31 -5.22
C MET A 43 4.52 -10.64 -4.61
N LEU A 44 5.10 -10.60 -3.41
CA LEU A 44 5.53 -11.77 -2.66
C LEU A 44 4.33 -12.65 -2.31
N THR A 45 3.25 -12.10 -1.76
CA THR A 45 2.08 -12.89 -1.37
C THR A 45 1.41 -13.56 -2.58
N ASN A 46 1.30 -12.84 -3.71
CA ASN A 46 0.77 -13.40 -4.96
C ASN A 46 1.67 -14.50 -5.54
N LYS A 47 3.00 -14.34 -5.46
CA LYS A 47 3.98 -15.28 -6.04
C LYS A 47 4.26 -16.49 -5.13
N LEU A 48 4.30 -16.30 -3.82
CA LEU A 48 4.63 -17.34 -2.82
C LEU A 48 3.40 -18.16 -2.41
N PHE A 49 2.28 -17.50 -2.12
CA PHE A 49 1.10 -18.17 -1.56
C PHE A 49 0.05 -18.52 -2.61
N HIS A 50 0.24 -18.13 -3.88
CA HIS A 50 -0.79 -18.16 -4.95
C HIS A 50 -2.13 -17.52 -4.54
N PHE A 51 -2.14 -16.81 -3.41
CA PHE A 51 -3.28 -16.09 -2.89
C PHE A 51 -3.39 -14.83 -3.74
N ARG A 52 -4.44 -14.75 -4.57
CA ARG A 52 -4.70 -13.61 -5.44
C ARG A 52 -5.11 -12.39 -4.62
N THR A 53 -4.20 -11.84 -3.84
CA THR A 53 -4.43 -10.70 -2.95
C THR A 53 -4.78 -9.48 -3.78
N SER A 54 -5.82 -8.75 -3.37
CA SER A 54 -6.34 -7.63 -4.16
C SER A 54 -5.43 -6.42 -4.08
N GLY A 55 -4.77 -6.09 -5.19
CA GLY A 55 -4.01 -4.84 -5.32
C GLY A 55 -4.89 -3.58 -5.26
N HIS A 56 -6.19 -3.70 -5.55
CA HIS A 56 -7.13 -2.56 -5.49
C HIS A 56 -7.41 -2.12 -4.06
N THR A 57 -7.63 -3.08 -3.14
CA THR A 57 -7.84 -2.72 -1.72
C THR A 57 -6.55 -2.21 -1.09
N CYS A 58 -5.40 -2.78 -1.45
CA CYS A 58 -4.12 -2.25 -0.99
C CYS A 58 -3.83 -0.83 -1.50
N GLY A 59 -4.09 -0.58 -2.79
CA GLY A 59 -3.84 0.72 -3.41
C GLY A 59 -4.75 1.83 -2.86
N VAL A 60 -5.92 1.47 -2.34
CA VAL A 60 -6.84 2.41 -1.67
C VAL A 60 -6.51 2.53 -0.18
N ALA A 61 -6.22 1.44 0.52
CA ALA A 61 -5.88 1.49 1.95
C ALA A 61 -4.57 2.25 2.23
N GLY A 62 -3.55 2.16 1.36
CA GLY A 62 -2.28 2.89 1.50
C GLY A 62 -2.40 4.41 1.64
N PRO A 63 -3.01 5.14 0.68
CA PRO A 63 -3.12 6.60 0.74
C PRO A 63 -3.97 7.06 1.92
N PHE A 64 -5.04 6.34 2.25
CA PHE A 64 -5.87 6.68 3.42
C PHE A 64 -5.14 6.43 4.74
N ALA A 65 -4.35 5.35 4.86
CA ALA A 65 -3.49 5.12 6.02
C ALA A 65 -2.43 6.22 6.18
N LEU A 66 -1.85 6.68 5.08
CA LEU A 66 -0.92 7.83 5.07
C LEU A 66 -1.60 9.13 5.47
N LEU A 67 -2.81 9.41 4.98
CA LEU A 67 -3.57 10.60 5.37
C LEU A 67 -3.87 10.62 6.87
N ILE A 68 -4.22 9.47 7.45
CA ILE A 68 -4.40 9.32 8.90
C ILE A 68 -3.08 9.58 9.63
N TYR A 69 -1.96 9.04 9.13
CA TYR A 69 -0.63 9.26 9.71
C TYR A 69 -0.21 10.74 9.72
N PHE A 70 -0.52 11.49 8.64
CA PHE A 70 -0.28 12.94 8.59
C PHE A 70 -1.29 13.76 9.41
N GLY A 71 -2.19 13.11 10.15
CA GLY A 71 -3.20 13.78 10.97
C GLY A 71 -4.32 14.43 10.17
N HIS A 72 -4.48 14.09 8.88
CA HIS A 72 -5.47 14.71 8.02
C HIS A 72 -6.85 14.04 8.21
N PRO A 73 -7.93 14.79 8.52
CA PRO A 73 -9.26 14.23 8.74
C PRO A 73 -9.82 13.52 7.50
N PHE A 74 -9.33 13.86 6.30
CA PHE A 74 -9.71 13.17 5.06
C PHE A 74 -9.37 11.66 5.06
N GLY A 75 -8.46 11.20 5.93
CA GLY A 75 -8.17 9.78 6.09
C GLY A 75 -9.40 8.92 6.44
N PHE A 76 -10.36 9.47 7.19
CA PHE A 76 -11.59 8.76 7.58
C PHE A 76 -12.54 8.48 6.42
N TYR A 77 -12.52 9.29 5.35
CA TYR A 77 -13.26 8.99 4.12
C TYR A 77 -12.71 7.78 3.38
N GLY A 78 -11.55 7.25 3.78
CA GLY A 78 -11.04 5.98 3.27
C GLY A 78 -11.93 4.79 3.58
N ILE A 79 -12.67 4.84 4.70
CA ILE A 79 -13.57 3.75 5.12
C ILE A 79 -14.69 3.53 4.10
N PRO A 80 -15.52 4.53 3.73
CA PRO A 80 -16.55 4.33 2.73
C PRO A 80 -15.98 3.96 1.35
N VAL A 81 -14.83 4.50 0.96
CA VAL A 81 -14.18 4.14 -0.32
C VAL A 81 -13.71 2.68 -0.31
N LEU A 82 -13.12 2.20 0.78
CA LEU A 82 -12.78 0.79 0.96
C LEU A 82 -14.01 -0.12 0.87
N VAL A 83 -15.13 0.27 1.48
CA VAL A 83 -16.38 -0.48 1.38
C VAL A 83 -16.86 -0.56 -0.08
N LEU A 84 -16.82 0.53 -0.84
CA LEU A 84 -17.18 0.52 -2.27
C LEU A 84 -16.25 -0.38 -3.10
N VAL A 85 -14.95 -0.39 -2.80
CA VAL A 85 -13.98 -1.28 -3.45
C VAL A 85 -14.25 -2.74 -3.09
N PHE A 86 -14.63 -3.03 -1.85
CA PHE A 86 -15.04 -4.37 -1.44
C PHE A 86 -16.28 -4.83 -2.20
N LEU A 87 -17.32 -4.00 -2.25
CA LEU A 87 -18.57 -4.31 -2.93
C LEU A 87 -18.35 -4.53 -4.43
N SER A 88 -17.66 -3.63 -5.11
CA SER A 88 -17.35 -3.76 -6.54
C SER A 88 -16.50 -5.01 -6.82
N SER A 89 -15.53 -5.32 -5.96
CA SER A 89 -14.68 -6.50 -6.14
C SER A 89 -15.42 -7.82 -5.89
N LEU A 90 -16.41 -7.84 -5.00
CA LEU A 90 -17.30 -8.98 -4.76
C LEU A 90 -18.29 -9.15 -5.93
N GLN A 91 -18.88 -8.07 -6.42
CA GLN A 91 -19.79 -8.08 -7.58
C GLN A 91 -19.10 -8.63 -8.83
N MET A 92 -17.83 -8.31 -9.04
CA MET A 92 -17.05 -8.85 -10.16
C MET A 92 -16.62 -10.32 -9.97
N LYS A 93 -16.90 -10.95 -8.82
CA LYS A 93 -16.45 -12.31 -8.43
C LYS A 93 -14.94 -12.53 -8.61
N ARG A 94 -14.14 -11.46 -8.54
CA ARG A 94 -12.70 -11.50 -8.82
C ARG A 94 -11.86 -11.90 -7.62
N HIS A 95 -12.37 -11.69 -6.40
CA HIS A 95 -11.66 -11.93 -5.16
C HIS A 95 -12.59 -12.44 -4.05
N THR A 96 -12.06 -13.28 -3.17
CA THR A 96 -12.75 -13.68 -1.93
C THR A 96 -12.60 -12.61 -0.84
N VAL A 97 -13.51 -12.61 0.14
CA VAL A 97 -13.48 -11.65 1.27
C VAL A 97 -12.12 -11.66 1.98
N LEU A 98 -11.53 -12.85 2.19
CA LEU A 98 -10.19 -13.00 2.78
C LEU A 98 -9.10 -12.30 1.94
N GLN A 99 -9.14 -12.40 0.61
CA GLN A 99 -8.17 -11.73 -0.27
C GLN A 99 -8.28 -10.20 -0.23
N LEU A 100 -9.48 -9.67 0.02
CA LEU A 100 -9.73 -8.24 0.17
C LEU A 100 -9.20 -7.72 1.52
N ILE A 101 -9.47 -8.46 2.60
CA ILE A 101 -8.98 -8.16 3.96
C ILE A 101 -7.46 -8.19 3.99
N CYS A 102 -6.83 -9.25 3.48
CA CYS A 102 -5.37 -9.32 3.39
C CYS A 102 -4.80 -8.16 2.55
N GLY A 103 -5.46 -7.80 1.44
CA GLY A 103 -5.05 -6.66 0.62
C GLY A 103 -5.13 -5.31 1.36
N ALA A 104 -6.12 -5.11 2.23
CA ALA A 104 -6.23 -3.90 3.04
C ALA A 104 -5.26 -3.89 4.24
N ALA A 105 -4.90 -5.07 4.77
CA ALA A 105 -3.99 -5.19 5.92
C ALA A 105 -2.51 -4.94 5.55
N ILE A 106 -2.09 -5.36 4.35
CA ILE A 106 -0.70 -5.20 3.87
C ILE A 106 -0.19 -3.74 3.97
N PRO A 107 -0.88 -2.72 3.43
CA PRO A 107 -0.37 -1.36 3.47
C PRO A 107 -0.37 -0.75 4.87
N ILE A 108 -1.29 -1.18 5.74
CA ILE A 108 -1.32 -0.76 7.15
C ILE A 108 -0.10 -1.34 7.88
N ALA A 109 0.19 -2.62 7.68
CA ALA A 109 1.36 -3.28 8.25
C ALA A 109 2.67 -2.66 7.70
N ALA A 110 2.74 -2.43 6.39
CA ALA A 110 3.90 -1.80 5.75
C ALA A 110 4.17 -0.40 6.29
N LEU A 111 3.13 0.43 6.44
CA LEU A 111 3.23 1.76 7.04
C LEU A 111 3.70 1.67 8.50
N GLY A 112 3.14 0.76 9.30
CA GLY A 112 3.56 0.53 10.68
C GLY A 112 5.03 0.16 10.82
N ILE A 113 5.53 -0.73 9.96
CA ILE A 113 6.95 -1.13 9.92
C ILE A 113 7.84 0.07 9.58
N VAL A 114 7.48 0.86 8.56
CA VAL A 114 8.26 2.03 8.14
C VAL A 114 8.29 3.10 9.24
N ILE A 115 7.17 3.33 9.93
CA ILE A 115 7.12 4.26 11.07
C ILE A 115 8.02 3.77 12.21
N MET A 116 7.96 2.48 12.55
CA MET A 116 8.79 1.90 13.62
C MET A 116 10.28 2.05 13.31
N ILE A 117 10.68 1.78 12.06
CA ILE A 117 12.06 1.97 11.59
C ILE A 117 12.44 3.45 11.64
N SER A 118 11.57 4.34 11.17
CA SER A 118 11.82 5.79 11.18
C SER A 118 11.92 6.37 12.60
N SER A 119 11.21 5.80 13.56
CA SER A 119 11.29 6.17 14.97
C SER A 119 12.55 5.65 15.65
N LEU A 120 13.16 4.57 15.14
CA LEU A 120 14.39 3.99 15.70
C LEU A 120 15.66 4.73 15.23
N ILE A 121 15.56 5.41 14.08
CA ILE A 121 16.66 6.16 13.44
C ILE A 121 16.72 7.63 13.93
N ASN A 122 15.69 8.08 14.66
CA ASN A 122 15.55 9.46 15.17
C ASN A 122 15.93 9.55 16.65
#